data_AF-A0A7J9VT51-F1
#
_entry.id   AF-A0A7J9VT51-F1
#
_cell.length_a   1.000
_cell.length_b   1.000
_cell.length_c   1.000
_cell.angle_alpha   90.00
_cell.angle_beta   90.00
_cell.angle_gamma   90.00
#
_symmetry.space_group_name_H-M   'P 1'
#
loop_
_entity.id
_entity.type
_entity.pdbx_description
1 polymer ?
#
loop_
_entity_poly.entity_id
_entity_poly.type
_entity_poly.pdbx_seq_one_letter_code
_entity_poly.pdbx_strand_id
1 'polypeptide(L)'
;MQITGYVALAAGLGVAVLAGVRMLRLHHTARELEARARDTAERVRVLPPDLVEFLGDGDRRVIAVELLNPFELAGKRTWFAGPLAAMTPGLLRRVVYDQAVTQIRDKTSEMGIRADVRVHRAE
;
A
#
# COMPACT_ATOMS: atom_id res chain seq x y z
N MET A 1 -48.99 6.81 -46.27
CA MET A 1 -47.61 7.22 -45.92
C MET A 1 -47.43 7.67 -44.47
N GLN A 2 -48.47 8.01 -43.70
CA GLN A 2 -48.33 8.46 -42.30
C GLN A 2 -47.97 7.33 -41.32
N ILE A 3 -48.50 6.12 -41.51
CA ILE A 3 -48.30 4.98 -40.58
C ILE A 3 -46.83 4.54 -40.53
N THR A 4 -46.15 4.51 -41.67
CA THR A 4 -44.71 4.21 -41.78
C THR A 4 -43.84 5.21 -41.02
N GLY A 5 -44.23 6.48 -40.95
CA GLY A 5 -43.51 7.51 -40.19
C GLY A 5 -43.56 7.28 -38.69
N TYR A 6 -44.72 6.91 -38.15
CA TYR A 6 -44.89 6.61 -36.72
C TYR A 6 -44.13 5.37 -36.29
N VAL A 7 -44.08 4.32 -37.12
CA VAL A 7 -43.33 3.10 -36.81
C VAL A 7 -41.83 3.38 -36.76
N ALA A 8 -41.29 4.19 -37.67
CA ALA A 8 -39.88 4.59 -37.65
C ALA A 8 -39.53 5.44 -36.42
N LEU A 9 -40.42 6.36 -36.03
CA LEU A 9 -40.26 7.19 -34.83
C LEU A 9 -40.30 6.34 -33.55
N ALA A 10 -41.24 5.41 -33.44
CA ALA A 10 -41.35 4.51 -32.31
C ALA A 10 -40.12 3.59 -32.17
N ALA A 11 -39.60 3.08 -33.29
CA ALA A 11 -38.38 2.27 -33.31
C ALA A 11 -37.15 3.07 -32.86
N GLY A 12 -36.98 4.29 -33.35
CA GLY A 12 -35.88 5.17 -32.93
C GLY A 12 -35.93 5.53 -31.45
N LEU A 13 -37.13 5.78 -30.92
CA LEU A 13 -37.35 6.07 -29.50
C LEU A 13 -37.02 4.84 -28.64
N GLY A 14 -37.39 3.63 -29.10
CA GLY A 14 -37.04 2.38 -28.44
C GLY A 14 -35.52 2.16 -28.35
N VAL A 15 -34.78 2.41 -29.43
CA VAL A 15 -33.32 2.29 -29.46
C VAL A 15 -32.65 3.33 -28.54
N ALA A 16 -33.13 4.57 -28.54
CA ALA A 16 -32.61 5.64 -27.68
C ALA A 16 -32.81 5.33 -26.19
N VAL A 17 -33.99 4.82 -25.81
CA VAL A 17 -34.27 4.39 -24.43
C VAL A 17 -33.37 3.22 -24.05
N LEU A 18 -33.20 2.23 -24.94
CA LEU A 18 -32.34 1.08 -24.68
C LEU A 18 -30.87 1.49 -24.48
N ALA A 19 -30.37 2.42 -25.31
CA ALA A 19 -29.03 2.97 -25.21
C ALA A 19 -28.84 3.76 -23.91
N GLY A 20 -29.81 4.61 -23.53
CA GLY A 20 -29.80 5.34 -22.28
C GLY A 20 -29.74 4.43 -21.05
N VAL A 21 -30.53 3.35 -21.04
CA VAL A 21 -30.52 2.36 -19.95
C VAL A 21 -29.18 1.62 -19.87
N ARG A 22 -28.57 1.27 -21.01
CA ARG A 22 -27.22 0.66 -21.04
C ARG A 22 -26.16 1.62 -20.51
N MET A 23 -26.24 2.89 -20.89
CA MET A 23 -25.32 3.94 -20.43
C MET A 23 -25.43 4.16 -18.92
N LEU A 24 -26.66 4.20 -18.39
CA LEU A 24 -26.92 4.35 -16.96
C LEU A 24 -26.45 3.13 -16.16
N ARG A 25 -26.63 1.91 -16.70
CA ARG A 25 -26.09 0.68 -16.10
C ARG A 25 -24.56 0.70 -16.06
N LEU A 26 -23.90 1.11 -17.14
CA LEU A 26 -22.45 1.27 -17.18
C LEU A 26 -21.95 2.29 -16.15
N HIS A 27 -22.63 3.44 -16.04
CA HIS A 27 -22.30 4.45 -15.04
C HIS A 27 -22.53 3.98 -13.60
N HIS A 28 -23.57 3.19 -13.35
CA HIS A 28 -23.79 2.59 -12.04
C HIS A 28 -22.74 1.57 -11.68
N THR A 29 -22.40 0.65 -12.59
CA THR A 29 -21.34 -0.33 -12.37
C THR A 29 -20.00 0.37 -12.17
N ALA A 30 -19.68 1.39 -12.97
CA ALA A 30 -18.46 2.18 -12.80
C ALA A 30 -18.40 2.85 -11.42
N ARG A 31 -19.49 3.47 -10.97
CA ARG A 31 -19.58 4.09 -9.63
C ARG A 31 -19.46 3.07 -8.50
N GLU A 32 -20.02 1.88 -8.69
CA GLU A 32 -19.97 0.83 -7.68
C GLU A 32 -18.55 0.22 -7.57
N LEU A 33 -17.86 0.05 -8.71
CA LEU A 33 -16.44 -0.31 -8.71
C LEU A 33 -15.57 0.79 -8.08
N GLU A 34 -15.85 2.06 -8.39
CA GLU A 34 -15.13 3.20 -7.82
C GLU A 34 -15.32 3.28 -6.30
N ALA A 35 -16.54 3.05 -5.80
CA ALA A 35 -16.83 3.00 -4.37
C ALA A 35 -16.13 1.82 -3.67
N ARG A 36 -16.12 0.63 -4.29
CA ARG A 36 -15.39 -0.55 -3.76
C ARG A 36 -13.87 -0.35 -3.81
N ALA A 37 -13.35 0.31 -4.84
CA ALA A 37 -11.94 0.69 -4.93
C ALA A 37 -11.59 1.71 -3.84
N ARG A 38 -12.47 2.67 -3.57
CA ARG A 38 -12.29 3.67 -2.50
C ARG A 38 -12.33 3.05 -1.11
N ASP A 39 -13.27 2.16 -0.84
CA ASP A 39 -13.36 1.39 0.42
C ASP A 39 -12.14 0.47 0.61
N THR A 40 -11.64 -0.13 -0.47
CA THR A 40 -10.39 -0.91 -0.44
C THR A 40 -9.17 -0.01 -0.22
N ALA A 41 -9.09 1.14 -0.88
CA ALA A 41 -8.02 2.12 -0.71
C ALA A 41 -8.05 2.80 0.66
N GLU A 42 -9.21 2.95 1.28
CA GLU A 42 -9.33 3.50 2.63
C GLU A 42 -8.97 2.46 3.70
N ARG A 43 -9.22 1.17 3.42
CA ARG A 43 -8.68 0.05 4.21
C ARG A 43 -7.18 -0.15 4.02
N VAL A 44 -6.66 0.14 2.83
CA VAL A 44 -5.22 0.19 2.53
C VAL A 44 -4.73 1.59 2.86
N ARG A 45 -4.58 1.88 4.16
CA ARG A 45 -3.75 2.99 4.65
C ARG A 45 -2.54 3.14 3.73
N VAL A 46 -2.44 4.31 3.11
CA VAL A 46 -1.46 4.64 2.08
C VAL A 46 -0.09 4.15 2.53
N LEU A 47 0.39 3.09 1.87
CA LEU A 47 1.76 2.64 2.05
C LEU A 47 2.65 3.84 1.71
N PRO A 48 3.66 4.15 2.53
CA PRO A 48 4.56 5.25 2.22
C PRO A 48 5.19 4.99 0.84
N PRO A 49 5.38 6.04 0.02
CA PRO A 49 5.68 5.90 -1.41
C PRO A 49 6.97 5.11 -1.67
N ASP A 50 7.92 5.15 -0.74
CA ASP A 50 9.16 4.36 -0.74
C ASP A 50 8.91 2.85 -0.62
N LEU A 51 7.85 2.44 0.10
CA LEU A 51 7.47 1.04 0.25
C LEU A 51 6.74 0.52 -1.00
N VAL A 52 5.94 1.36 -1.66
CA VAL A 52 5.27 1.01 -2.93
C VAL A 52 6.31 0.73 -4.01
N GLU A 53 7.33 1.58 -4.12
CA GLU A 53 8.46 1.37 -5.05
C GLU A 53 9.23 0.07 -4.73
N PHE A 54 9.41 -0.24 -3.45
CA PHE A 54 10.11 -1.46 -3.03
C PHE A 54 9.32 -2.75 -3.31
N LEU A 55 8.00 -2.70 -3.21
CA LEU A 55 7.12 -3.85 -3.45
C LEU A 55 7.02 -4.21 -4.94
N GLY A 56 7.05 -3.23 -5.84
CA GLY A 56 6.93 -3.47 -7.28
C GLY A 56 5.62 -4.15 -7.68
N ASP A 57 5.59 -4.77 -8.86
CA ASP A 57 4.40 -5.46 -9.37
C ASP A 57 4.20 -6.84 -8.70
N GLY A 58 3.11 -6.96 -7.94
CA GLY A 58 2.27 -8.15 -7.70
C GLY A 58 2.86 -9.38 -6.97
N ASP A 59 4.03 -9.87 -7.37
CA ASP A 59 4.52 -11.20 -6.98
C ASP A 59 5.55 -11.19 -5.85
N ARG A 60 5.97 -10.00 -5.38
CA ARG A 60 6.96 -9.87 -4.30
C ARG A 60 6.30 -10.04 -2.94
N ARG A 61 6.74 -11.05 -2.17
CA ARG A 61 6.34 -11.24 -0.77
C ARG A 61 7.35 -10.54 0.15
N VAL A 62 6.86 -9.71 1.08
CA VAL A 62 7.70 -8.94 2.01
C VAL A 62 7.33 -9.28 3.45
N ILE A 63 8.35 -9.38 4.30
CA ILE A 63 8.22 -9.53 5.75
C ILE A 63 8.52 -8.15 6.36
N ALA A 64 7.54 -7.55 7.02
CA ALA A 64 7.71 -6.31 7.75
C ALA A 64 7.95 -6.59 9.24
N VAL A 65 8.94 -5.92 9.82
CA VAL A 65 9.28 -6.03 11.26
C VAL A 65 9.29 -4.63 11.85
N GLU A 66 8.44 -4.41 12.85
CA GLU A 66 8.42 -3.17 13.63
C GLU A 66 9.14 -3.37 14.97
N LEU A 67 10.04 -2.43 15.30
CA LEU A 67 10.67 -2.39 16.62
C LEU A 67 9.76 -1.64 17.60
N LEU A 68 9.07 -2.39 18.45
CA LEU A 68 8.13 -1.85 19.44
C LEU A 68 8.84 -1.18 20.63
N ASN A 69 10.09 -1.54 20.90
CA ASN A 69 10.84 -1.06 22.07
C ASN A 69 12.30 -0.63 21.74
N PRO A 70 12.50 0.34 20.83
CA PRO A 70 13.85 0.71 20.36
C PRO A 70 14.76 1.21 21.49
N PHE A 71 14.21 1.94 22.47
CA PHE A 71 14.99 2.49 23.58
C PHE A 71 15.48 1.41 24.57
N GLU A 72 14.63 0.42 24.85
CA GLU A 72 15.03 -0.71 25.70
C GLU A 72 16.09 -1.57 25.01
N LEU A 73 15.97 -1.72 23.69
CA LEU A 73 16.95 -2.46 22.89
C LEU A 73 18.33 -1.81 22.95
N ALA A 74 18.38 -0.47 22.91
CA ALA A 74 19.62 0.29 23.08
C ALA A 74 20.25 0.07 24.46
N GLY A 75 19.44 0.10 25.52
CA GLY A 75 19.92 -0.05 26.90
C GLY A 75 20.45 -1.45 27.23
N LYS A 76 19.90 -2.51 26.61
CA LYS A 76 20.26 -3.90 26.93
C LYS A 76 21.43 -4.45 26.13
N ARG A 77 21.67 -3.98 24.89
CA ARG A 77 22.62 -4.62 23.96
C ARG A 77 23.85 -3.79 23.64
N THR A 78 23.90 -2.52 24.01
CA THR A 78 25.02 -1.67 23.62
C THR A 78 26.03 -1.54 24.75
N TRP A 79 27.21 -2.10 24.55
CA TRP A 79 28.46 -1.78 25.25
C TRP A 79 28.75 -0.25 25.33
N PHE A 80 28.01 0.56 24.57
CA PHE A 80 28.07 2.03 24.48
C PHE A 80 26.97 2.77 25.27
N ALA A 81 26.50 2.21 26.40
CA ALA A 81 25.48 2.84 27.25
C ALA A 81 25.85 4.29 27.69
N GLY A 82 27.14 4.62 27.78
CA GLY A 82 27.62 5.98 28.11
C GLY A 82 27.37 7.03 27.02
N PRO A 83 27.94 6.90 25.82
CA PRO A 83 27.80 7.91 24.76
C PRO A 83 26.40 7.95 24.12
N LEU A 84 25.65 6.84 24.11
CA LEU A 84 24.28 6.83 23.59
C LEU A 84 23.29 7.57 24.50
N ALA A 85 23.54 7.62 25.81
CA ALA A 85 22.67 8.33 26.75
C ALA A 85 22.64 9.85 26.53
N ALA A 86 23.68 10.40 25.90
CA ALA A 86 23.76 11.82 25.55
C ALA A 86 23.13 12.16 24.19
N MET A 87 22.67 11.17 23.42
CA MET A 87 22.11 11.40 22.08
C MET A 87 20.66 11.89 22.15
N THR A 88 20.26 12.66 21.12
CA THR A 88 18.85 13.00 20.95
C THR A 88 18.03 11.76 20.60
N PRO A 89 16.72 11.71 20.96
CA PRO A 89 15.87 10.56 20.69
C PRO A 89 15.84 10.13 19.21
N GLY A 90 15.91 11.08 18.29
CA GLY A 90 15.92 10.80 16.85
C GLY A 90 17.20 10.09 16.39
N LEU A 91 18.37 10.51 16.89
CA LEU A 91 19.65 9.87 16.56
C LEU A 91 19.75 8.49 17.17
N LEU A 92 19.33 8.33 18.43
CA LEU A 92 19.30 7.04 19.10
C LEU A 92 18.43 6.05 18.33
N ARG A 93 17.24 6.48 17.90
CA ARG A 93 16.34 5.66 17.07
C ARG A 93 17.06 5.19 15.81
N ARG A 94 17.70 6.10 15.07
CA ARG A 94 18.45 5.76 13.84
C ARG A 94 19.50 4.68 14.09
N VAL A 95 20.36 4.86 15.11
CA VAL A 95 21.42 3.90 15.45
C VAL A 95 20.83 2.53 15.79
N VAL A 96 19.75 2.49 16.56
CA VAL A 96 19.09 1.23 16.93
C VAL A 96 18.55 0.50 15.70
N TYR A 97 17.89 1.22 14.79
CA TYR A 97 17.37 0.62 13.56
C TYR A 97 18.50 0.12 12.63
N ASP A 98 19.58 0.88 12.48
CA ASP A 98 20.75 0.47 11.69
C ASP A 98 21.41 -0.79 12.27
N GLN A 99 21.53 -0.87 13.60
CA GLN A 99 22.07 -2.05 14.28
C GLN A 99 21.11 -3.26 14.20
N ALA A 100 19.80 -3.04 14.24
CA ALA A 100 18.81 -4.09 14.06
C ALA A 100 18.87 -4.68 12.63
N VAL A 101 18.99 -3.83 11.61
CA VAL A 101 19.17 -4.26 10.21
C VAL A 101 20.40 -5.12 10.04
N THR A 102 21.52 -4.71 10.64
CA THR A 102 22.77 -5.47 10.59
C THR A 102 22.59 -6.86 11.20
N GLN A 103 22.01 -6.95 12.41
CA GLN A 103 21.73 -8.24 13.06
C GLN A 103 20.78 -9.12 12.25
N ILE A 104 19.72 -8.55 11.67
CA ILE A 104 18.79 -9.30 10.84
C ILE A 104 19.52 -9.85 9.61
N ARG A 105 20.33 -9.03 8.92
CA ARG A 105 21.13 -9.49 7.77
C ARG A 105 22.07 -10.63 8.15
N ASP A 106 22.77 -10.51 9.27
CA ASP A 106 23.70 -11.54 9.75
C ASP A 106 22.96 -12.85 10.04
N LYS A 107 21.88 -12.79 10.83
CA LYS A 107 21.06 -13.97 11.17
C LYS A 107 20.44 -14.63 9.95
N THR A 108 19.99 -13.82 8.99
CA THR A 108 19.37 -14.33 7.76
C THR A 108 20.42 -15.01 6.88
N SER A 109 21.64 -14.46 6.84
CA SER A 109 22.78 -15.06 6.14
C SER A 109 23.27 -16.35 6.80
N GLU A 110 23.32 -16.40 8.14
CA GLU A 110 23.62 -17.63 8.90
C GLU A 110 22.65 -18.77 8.58
N MET A 111 21.38 -18.44 8.31
CA MET A 111 20.35 -19.41 7.89
C MET A 111 20.41 -19.73 6.38
N GLY A 112 21.37 -19.20 5.63
CA GLY A 112 21.50 -19.39 4.19
C GLY A 112 20.48 -18.61 3.34
N ILE A 113 19.76 -17.66 3.94
CA ILE A 113 18.74 -16.85 3.26
C ILE A 113 19.41 -15.57 2.73
N ARG A 114 19.30 -15.34 1.41
CA ARG A 114 19.70 -14.06 0.79
C ARG A 114 18.57 -13.05 0.94
N ALA A 115 18.69 -12.13 1.91
CA ALA A 115 17.70 -11.09 2.16
C ALA A 115 18.27 -9.68 1.91
N ASP A 116 17.49 -8.86 1.22
CA ASP A 116 17.69 -7.40 1.15
C ASP A 116 16.90 -6.76 2.29
N VAL A 117 17.60 -6.30 3.32
CA VAL A 117 17.00 -5.68 4.51
C VAL A 117 17.23 -4.18 4.45
N ARG A 118 16.14 -3.40 4.47
CA ARG A 118 16.14 -1.93 4.40
C ARG A 118 15.21 -1.34 5.46
N VAL A 119 15.49 -0.11 5.87
CA VAL A 119 14.63 0.65 6.78
C VAL A 119 13.74 1.58 5.95
N HIS A 120 12.44 1.45 6.14
CA HIS A 120 11.43 2.33 5.54
C HIS A 120 10.76 3.16 6.63
N ARG A 121 10.42 4.41 6.31
CA ARG A 121 9.72 5.31 7.24
C ARG A 121 8.25 5.35 6.85
N ALA A 122 7.39 4.89 7.74
CA ALA A 122 5.98 5.25 7.69
C ALA A 122 5.87 6.74 8.05
N GLU A 123 5.59 7.58 7.06
CA GLU A 123 5.30 9.02 7.25
C GLU A 123 3.85 9.21 7.71
#